data_AF-A0A9E3Y8I5-F1
#
_entry.id   AF-A0A9E3Y8I5-F1
#
_cell.length_a   1.000
_cell.length_b   1.000
_cell.length_c   1.000
_cell.angle_alpha   90.00
_cell.angle_beta   90.00
_cell.angle_gamma   90.00
#
_symmetry.space_group_name_H-M   'P 1'
#
loop_
_entity.id
_entity.type
_entity.pdbx_description
1 polymer ?
#
loop_
_entity_poly.entity_id
_entity_poly.type
_entity_poly.pdbx_seq_one_letter_code
_entity_poly.pdbx_strand_id
1 'polypeptide(L)'
;MTPPTSTPVPRASALARFGPLGAVLCAIALVAVLASTGDGGGDGPGTSTTTTPQDAVVSQLPVTYAQADDAGTIDSYEWGPDCDPETGRVKVPSNYSPPCVVARPGAPGLNTAQGVTRDKIVIVAYGAPDDDLSAALQANSDSAEAIADTRQKVIEMFEDRYELWGRRIEIVRMKGTGSSE
;
A
#
# COMPACT_ATOMS: atom_id res chain seq x y z
N MET A 1 73.03 15.10 -23.64
CA MET A 1 71.62 14.87 -23.26
C MET A 1 70.76 15.63 -24.25
N THR A 2 70.02 14.91 -25.10
CA THR A 2 69.10 15.53 -26.07
C THR A 2 67.69 15.48 -25.47
N PRO A 3 66.95 16.61 -25.38
CA PRO A 3 65.58 16.57 -24.88
C PRO A 3 64.64 15.98 -25.94
N PRO A 4 63.59 15.23 -25.56
CA PRO A 4 62.63 14.68 -26.51
C PRO A 4 61.70 15.78 -27.07
N THR A 5 61.45 15.72 -28.37
CA THR A 5 60.44 16.52 -29.07
C THR A 5 59.04 16.14 -28.58
N SER A 6 58.30 17.09 -28.02
CA SER A 6 56.89 16.89 -27.67
C SER A 6 56.00 17.17 -28.89
N THR A 7 55.16 16.20 -29.26
CA THR A 7 54.06 16.40 -30.21
C THR A 7 52.89 17.11 -29.50
N PRO A 8 52.26 18.14 -30.11
CA PRO A 8 51.16 18.86 -29.48
C PRO A 8 49.88 18.01 -29.44
N VAL A 9 49.21 18.02 -28.30
CA VAL A 9 47.93 17.34 -28.06
C VAL A 9 46.82 18.01 -28.88
N PRO A 10 45.98 17.26 -29.62
CA PRO A 10 44.90 17.86 -30.40
C PRO A 10 43.87 18.53 -29.48
N ARG A 11 43.52 19.79 -29.78
CA ARG A 11 42.48 20.51 -29.05
C ARG A 11 41.11 19.96 -29.44
N ALA A 12 40.40 19.35 -28.49
CA ALA A 12 39.02 18.91 -28.69
C ALA A 12 38.12 20.12 -28.98
N SER A 13 37.39 20.08 -30.10
CA SER A 13 36.53 21.20 -30.54
C SER A 13 35.30 21.35 -29.65
N ALA A 14 34.85 22.60 -29.44
CA ALA A 14 33.68 22.91 -28.63
C ALA A 14 32.39 22.23 -29.13
N LEU A 15 32.31 21.92 -30.43
CA LEU A 15 31.19 21.19 -31.02
C LEU A 15 31.01 19.78 -30.44
N ALA A 16 32.11 19.08 -30.13
CA ALA A 16 32.03 17.73 -29.55
C ALA A 16 31.56 17.75 -28.08
N ARG A 17 31.75 18.88 -27.38
CA ARG A 17 31.40 19.02 -25.96
C ARG A 17 29.97 19.51 -25.74
N PHE A 18 29.45 20.36 -26.63
CA PHE A 18 28.12 20.97 -26.48
C PHE A 18 27.07 20.46 -27.48
N GLY A 19 27.47 19.67 -28.48
CA GLY A 19 26.55 19.04 -29.44
C GLY A 19 25.39 18.28 -28.80
N PRO A 20 25.62 17.41 -27.81
CA PRO A 20 24.55 16.66 -27.15
C PRO A 20 23.55 17.57 -26.41
N LEU A 21 24.04 18.62 -25.74
CA LEU A 21 23.22 19.59 -25.01
C LEU A 21 22.35 20.43 -25.96
N GLY A 22 22.91 20.84 -27.10
CA GLY A 22 22.16 21.56 -28.14
C GLY A 22 21.05 20.70 -28.76
N ALA A 23 21.30 19.40 -28.96
CA ALA A 23 20.30 18.47 -29.49
C ALA A 23 19.11 18.27 -28.53
N VAL A 24 19.39 18.13 -27.23
CA VAL A 24 18.35 18.00 -26.19
C VAL A 24 17.48 19.25 -26.12
N LEU A 25 18.10 20.44 -26.14
CA LEU A 25 17.34 21.70 -26.11
C LEU A 25 16.47 21.90 -27.36
N CYS A 26 16.95 21.52 -28.55
CA CYS A 26 16.13 21.53 -29.76
C CYS A 26 14.95 20.57 -29.69
N ALA A 27 15.15 19.37 -29.14
CA ALA A 27 14.08 18.40 -28.96
C ALA A 27 12.98 18.90 -28.01
N ILE A 28 13.37 19.52 -26.89
CA ILE A 28 12.42 20.11 -25.93
C ILE A 28 11.62 21.25 -26.60
N ALA A 29 12.29 22.11 -27.36
CA ALA A 29 11.63 23.20 -28.08
C ALA A 29 10.63 22.69 -29.13
N LEU A 30 10.98 21.62 -29.86
CA LEU A 30 10.08 20.99 -30.83
C LEU A 30 8.83 20.40 -30.18
N VAL A 31 8.98 19.73 -29.03
CA VAL A 31 7.83 19.19 -28.28
C VAL A 31 6.92 20.32 -27.79
N ALA A 32 7.46 21.44 -27.32
CA ALA A 32 6.67 22.59 -26.88
C ALA A 32 5.89 23.25 -28.04
N VAL A 33 6.48 23.34 -29.23
CA VAL A 33 5.81 23.86 -30.44
C VAL A 33 4.71 22.92 -30.94
N LEU A 34 4.95 21.61 -30.91
CA LEU A 34 3.94 20.60 -31.25
C LEU A 34 2.77 20.60 -30.26
N ALA A 35 3.03 20.85 -28.97
CA ALA A 35 1.98 20.93 -27.95
C ALA A 35 1.11 22.21 -28.04
N SER A 36 1.62 23.28 -28.65
CA SER A 36 0.94 24.59 -28.72
C SER A 36 0.20 24.85 -30.03
N THR A 37 0.38 24.01 -31.04
CA THR A 37 -0.24 24.17 -32.37
C THR A 37 -1.41 23.22 -32.64
N GLY A 38 -1.80 22.40 -31.65
CA GLY A 38 -2.92 21.47 -31.74
C GLY A 38 -4.26 22.06 -31.27
N ASP A 39 -4.80 23.04 -31.99
CA ASP A 39 -6.22 23.42 -31.94
C ASP A 39 -6.78 23.39 -33.37
N GLY A 40 -7.72 22.48 -33.63
CA GLY A 40 -8.29 22.26 -34.96
C GLY A 40 -9.02 20.92 -35.06
N GLY A 41 -10.33 20.96 -34.83
CA GLY A 41 -11.21 19.80 -34.59
C GLY A 41 -11.30 18.71 -35.66
N GLY A 42 -11.76 17.54 -35.21
CA GLY A 42 -12.17 16.41 -36.04
C GLY A 42 -12.37 15.14 -35.20
N ASP A 43 -13.60 14.64 -35.18
CA ASP A 43 -14.15 13.49 -34.44
C ASP A 43 -13.19 12.34 -34.08
N GLY A 44 -13.15 12.00 -32.80
CA GLY A 44 -12.28 10.96 -32.26
C GLY A 44 -12.79 9.53 -32.45
N PRO A 45 -11.89 8.53 -32.45
CA PRO A 45 -12.10 7.32 -31.70
C PRO A 45 -11.59 7.55 -30.28
N GLY A 46 -12.48 7.38 -29.29
CA GLY A 46 -12.11 7.47 -27.88
C GLY A 46 -10.90 6.59 -27.58
N THR A 47 -9.89 7.18 -26.93
CA THR A 47 -8.79 6.45 -26.33
C THR A 47 -9.39 5.41 -25.39
N SER A 48 -9.53 4.19 -25.89
CA SER A 48 -9.84 3.03 -25.08
C SER A 48 -8.56 2.72 -24.32
N THR A 49 -8.42 3.30 -23.13
CA THR A 49 -7.39 2.93 -22.17
C THR A 49 -7.57 1.45 -21.91
N THR A 50 -6.72 0.62 -22.53
CA THR A 50 -6.71 -0.80 -22.28
C THR A 50 -6.10 -0.99 -20.91
N THR A 51 -6.95 -1.06 -19.88
CA THR A 51 -6.55 -1.31 -18.50
C THR A 51 -5.87 -2.67 -18.44
N THR A 52 -4.57 -2.68 -18.15
CA THR A 52 -3.84 -3.93 -17.87
C THR A 52 -4.48 -4.61 -16.65
N PRO A 53 -4.51 -5.96 -16.55
CA PRO A 53 -5.16 -6.65 -15.42
C PRO A 53 -4.67 -6.17 -14.04
N GLN A 54 -3.41 -5.72 -13.96
CA GLN A 54 -2.82 -5.14 -12.75
C GLN A 54 -3.40 -3.76 -12.39
N ASP A 55 -3.63 -2.90 -13.38
CA ASP A 55 -4.26 -1.59 -13.16
C ASP A 55 -5.72 -1.75 -12.72
N ALA A 56 -6.40 -2.79 -13.22
CA ALA A 56 -7.76 -3.12 -12.81
C ALA A 56 -7.80 -3.53 -11.32
N VAL A 57 -6.83 -4.30 -10.83
CA VAL A 57 -6.74 -4.68 -9.41
C VAL A 57 -6.42 -3.47 -8.52
N VAL A 58 -5.50 -2.61 -8.93
CA VAL A 58 -5.17 -1.37 -8.18
C VAL A 58 -6.38 -0.43 -8.10
N SER A 59 -7.18 -0.37 -9.18
CA SER A 59 -8.43 0.39 -9.20
C SER A 59 -9.55 -0.19 -8.34
N GLN A 60 -9.35 -1.35 -7.70
CA GLN A 60 -10.28 -1.95 -6.76
C GLN A 60 -9.82 -1.84 -5.30
N LEU A 61 -8.56 -1.44 -5.07
CA LEU A 61 -8.03 -1.26 -3.73
C LEU A 61 -8.40 0.12 -3.16
N PRO A 62 -8.55 0.23 -1.83
CA PRO A 62 -8.69 1.51 -1.14
C PRO A 62 -7.53 2.46 -1.46
N VAL A 63 -7.81 3.76 -1.43
CA VAL A 63 -6.77 4.80 -1.55
C VAL A 63 -6.10 4.96 -0.21
N THR A 64 -4.76 4.89 -0.16
CA THR A 64 -4.00 5.13 1.07
C THR A 64 -3.70 6.61 1.28
N TYR A 65 -3.42 7.03 2.51
CA TYR A 65 -3.04 8.42 2.82
C TYR A 65 -1.84 8.88 1.98
N ALA A 66 -0.81 8.06 1.90
CA ALA A 66 0.39 8.36 1.09
C ALA A 66 0.06 8.54 -0.40
N GLN A 67 -0.84 7.71 -0.96
CA GLN A 67 -1.28 7.88 -2.36
C GLN A 67 -2.03 9.20 -2.57
N ALA A 68 -2.84 9.61 -1.59
CA ALA A 68 -3.56 10.88 -1.66
C ALA A 68 -2.62 12.08 -1.51
N ASP A 69 -1.58 11.97 -0.66
CA ASP A 69 -0.53 12.98 -0.49
C ASP A 69 0.25 13.19 -1.79
N ASP A 70 0.75 12.10 -2.37
CA ASP A 70 1.48 12.12 -3.65
C ASP A 70 0.64 12.73 -4.78
N ALA A 71 -0.68 12.54 -4.75
CA ALA A 71 -1.62 13.08 -5.73
C ALA A 71 -2.10 14.51 -5.40
N GLY A 72 -1.79 15.07 -4.22
CA GLY A 72 -2.31 16.37 -3.77
C GLY A 72 -3.82 16.36 -3.52
N THR A 73 -4.37 15.22 -3.10
CA THR A 73 -5.82 14.98 -2.95
C THR A 73 -6.25 14.60 -1.52
N ILE A 74 -5.39 14.79 -0.50
CA ILE A 74 -5.71 14.47 0.91
C ILE A 74 -7.06 15.08 1.32
N ASP A 75 -7.28 16.36 1.00
CA ASP A 75 -8.47 17.12 1.39
C ASP A 75 -9.74 16.69 0.63
N SER A 76 -9.62 15.80 -0.36
CA SER A 76 -10.77 15.26 -1.09
C SER A 76 -11.42 14.05 -0.41
N TYR A 77 -10.85 13.57 0.69
CA TYR A 77 -11.31 12.37 1.39
C TYR A 77 -11.53 12.61 2.88
N GLU A 78 -12.48 11.86 3.47
CA GLU A 78 -12.70 11.82 4.91
C GLU A 78 -11.96 10.61 5.51
N TRP A 79 -10.85 10.86 6.22
CA TRP A 79 -9.97 9.82 6.75
C TRP A 79 -10.42 9.22 8.10
N GLY A 80 -11.42 9.82 8.75
CA GLY A 80 -11.91 9.40 10.06
C GLY A 80 -11.03 9.84 11.24
N PRO A 81 -11.55 9.72 12.48
CA PRO A 81 -10.87 10.20 13.68
C PRO A 81 -9.64 9.36 14.08
N ASP A 82 -9.57 8.11 13.63
CA ASP A 82 -8.48 7.17 13.94
C ASP A 82 -7.31 7.25 12.97
N CYS A 83 -7.41 8.06 11.92
CA CYS A 83 -6.25 8.38 11.10
C CYS A 83 -5.37 9.44 11.79
N ASP A 84 -4.07 9.17 11.86
CA ASP A 84 -3.06 10.14 12.25
C ASP A 84 -2.49 10.83 10.99
N PRO A 85 -2.77 12.13 10.77
CA PRO A 85 -2.29 12.85 9.59
C PRO A 85 -0.78 13.09 9.60
N GLU A 86 -0.10 13.03 10.75
CA GLU A 86 1.35 13.22 10.81
C GLU A 86 2.10 12.02 10.23
N THR A 87 1.56 10.83 10.43
CA THR A 87 2.20 9.57 10.01
C THR A 87 1.49 8.90 8.83
N GLY A 88 0.27 9.32 8.49
CA GLY A 88 -0.60 8.69 7.49
C GLY A 88 -1.03 7.27 7.88
N ARG A 89 -1.03 6.95 9.18
CA ARG A 89 -1.31 5.61 9.73
C ARG A 89 -2.42 5.63 10.76
N VAL A 90 -3.02 4.48 11.01
CA VAL A 90 -4.03 4.32 12.06
C VAL A 90 -3.41 4.58 13.44
N LYS A 91 -4.16 5.20 14.36
CA LYS A 91 -3.74 5.54 15.73
C LYS A 91 -3.65 4.30 16.65
N VAL A 92 -2.69 3.43 16.36
CA VAL A 92 -2.35 2.23 17.14
C VAL A 92 -0.91 2.37 17.63
N PRO A 93 -0.60 2.02 18.89
CA PRO A 93 0.74 2.15 19.45
C PRO A 93 1.70 1.07 18.92
N SER A 94 1.93 1.06 17.62
CA SER A 94 2.79 0.12 16.90
C SER A 94 3.44 0.81 15.70
N ASN A 95 4.74 0.59 15.51
CA ASN A 95 5.44 1.00 14.29
C ASN A 95 4.97 0.23 13.05
N TYR A 96 4.24 -0.87 13.24
CA TYR A 96 3.60 -1.64 12.17
C TYR A 96 2.14 -1.25 11.94
N SER A 97 1.69 -0.11 12.48
CA SER A 97 0.33 0.37 12.24
C SER A 97 0.09 0.53 10.72
N PRO A 98 -1.04 0.03 10.18
CA PRO A 98 -1.32 0.11 8.76
C PRO A 98 -1.53 1.56 8.31
N PRO A 99 -1.39 1.83 6.99
CA PRO A 99 -1.75 3.13 6.45
C PRO A 99 -3.25 3.42 6.67
N CYS A 100 -3.61 4.69 6.81
CA CYS A 100 -5.01 5.08 6.69
C CYS A 100 -5.49 4.82 5.27
N VAL A 101 -6.74 4.39 5.13
CA VAL A 101 -7.35 4.05 3.85
C VAL A 101 -8.75 4.62 3.74
N VAL A 102 -9.12 4.99 2.52
CA VAL A 102 -10.49 5.42 2.17
C VAL A 102 -10.99 4.62 0.98
N ALA A 103 -12.31 4.40 0.93
CA ALA A 103 -12.91 3.66 -0.15
C ALA A 103 -12.68 4.42 -1.46
N ARG A 104 -12.22 3.70 -2.47
CA ARG A 104 -12.18 4.28 -3.81
C ARG A 104 -13.61 4.43 -4.32
N PRO A 105 -14.01 5.61 -4.84
CA PRO A 105 -15.34 5.80 -5.40
C PRO A 105 -15.67 4.73 -6.45
N GLY A 106 -16.80 4.05 -6.28
CA GLY A 106 -17.27 3.02 -7.21
C GLY A 106 -16.57 1.66 -7.11
N ALA A 107 -15.61 1.47 -6.21
CA ALA A 107 -15.00 0.16 -6.00
C ALA A 107 -16.00 -0.82 -5.37
N PRO A 108 -16.10 -2.06 -5.87
CA PRO A 108 -16.96 -3.06 -5.26
C PRO A 108 -16.41 -3.46 -3.88
N GLY A 109 -17.30 -3.63 -2.88
CA GLY A 109 -16.92 -4.17 -1.58
C GLY A 109 -16.40 -5.61 -1.74
N LEU A 110 -15.14 -5.85 -1.35
CA LEU A 110 -14.47 -7.14 -1.52
C LEU A 110 -14.90 -8.14 -0.43
N ASN A 111 -16.05 -8.80 -0.63
CA ASN A 111 -16.59 -9.85 0.24
C ASN A 111 -16.29 -11.27 -0.31
N THR A 112 -15.15 -11.43 -0.97
CA THR A 112 -14.86 -12.63 -1.77
C THR A 112 -13.97 -13.65 -1.05
N ALA A 113 -13.38 -13.28 0.09
CA ALA A 113 -12.52 -14.16 0.87
C ALA A 113 -13.34 -15.06 1.82
N GLN A 114 -12.84 -16.27 2.09
CA GLN A 114 -13.44 -17.17 3.05
C GLN A 114 -13.56 -16.50 4.43
N GLY A 115 -14.73 -16.59 5.05
CA GLY A 115 -15.01 -15.97 6.35
C GLY A 115 -15.37 -14.48 6.28
N VAL A 116 -15.35 -13.84 5.11
CA VAL A 116 -15.73 -12.43 4.95
C VAL A 116 -17.12 -12.34 4.33
N THR A 117 -18.07 -11.73 5.05
CA THR A 117 -19.41 -11.41 4.55
C THR A 117 -19.57 -9.89 4.44
N ARG A 118 -20.78 -9.45 4.07
CA ARG A 118 -21.12 -8.02 4.04
C ARG A 118 -21.05 -7.36 5.42
N ASP A 119 -21.33 -8.13 6.47
CA ASP A 119 -21.53 -7.67 7.83
C ASP A 119 -20.51 -8.22 8.83
N LYS A 120 -19.71 -9.23 8.46
CA LYS A 120 -18.83 -9.92 9.38
C LYS A 120 -17.50 -10.36 8.76
N ILE A 121 -16.50 -10.48 9.62
CA ILE A 121 -15.24 -11.17 9.36
C ILE A 121 -15.09 -12.24 10.42
N VAL A 122 -15.18 -13.52 10.03
CA VAL A 122 -15.06 -14.66 10.94
C VAL A 122 -13.59 -15.09 11.03
N ILE A 123 -13.05 -15.07 12.25
CA ILE A 123 -11.68 -15.48 12.56
C ILE A 123 -11.74 -16.72 13.45
N VAL A 124 -11.03 -17.78 13.07
CA VAL A 124 -10.88 -18.96 13.93
C VAL A 124 -9.62 -18.81 14.77
N ALA A 125 -9.78 -18.71 16.08
CA ALA A 125 -8.68 -18.65 17.03
C ALA A 125 -8.40 -20.04 17.62
N TYR A 126 -7.26 -20.62 17.25
CA TYR A 126 -6.83 -21.91 17.78
C TYR A 126 -6.28 -21.77 19.21
N GLY A 127 -6.77 -22.63 20.10
CA GLY A 127 -6.27 -22.83 21.45
C GLY A 127 -5.47 -24.13 21.57
N ALA A 128 -4.59 -24.18 22.56
CA ALA A 128 -3.86 -25.40 22.92
C ALA A 128 -4.82 -26.55 23.32
N PRO A 129 -4.42 -27.81 23.13
CA PRO A 129 -5.14 -28.97 23.67
C PRO A 129 -5.14 -28.96 25.22
N ASP A 130 -6.05 -29.73 25.82
CA ASP A 130 -6.03 -30.01 27.28
C ASP A 130 -5.24 -31.29 27.54
N ASP A 131 -3.92 -31.23 27.39
CA ASP A 131 -3.01 -32.35 27.63
C ASP A 131 -1.98 -32.05 28.73
N ASP A 132 -1.32 -33.10 29.21
CA ASP A 132 -0.35 -33.00 30.30
C ASP A 132 0.85 -32.11 29.93
N LEU A 133 1.24 -32.11 28.64
CA LEU A 133 2.30 -31.24 28.14
C LEU A 133 1.90 -29.77 28.19
N SER A 134 0.69 -29.42 27.72
CA SER A 134 0.15 -28.07 27.78
C SER A 134 -0.04 -27.62 29.22
N ALA A 135 -0.49 -28.52 30.10
CA ALA A 135 -0.60 -28.23 31.53
C ALA A 135 0.76 -27.93 32.17
N ALA A 136 1.80 -28.72 31.86
CA ALA A 136 3.15 -28.50 32.35
C ALA A 136 3.76 -27.18 31.84
N LEU A 137 3.52 -26.82 30.57
CA LEU A 137 3.98 -25.56 29.99
C LEU A 137 3.24 -24.34 30.56
N GLN A 138 1.95 -24.49 30.87
CA GLN A 138 1.14 -23.39 31.41
C GLN A 138 1.27 -23.18 32.93
N ALA A 139 1.99 -24.04 33.65
CA ALA A 139 2.20 -23.90 35.10
C ALA A 139 2.85 -22.57 35.51
N ASN A 140 3.56 -21.89 34.60
CA ASN A 140 4.15 -20.56 34.82
C ASN A 140 3.63 -19.50 33.83
N SER A 141 2.52 -19.77 33.14
CA SER A 141 1.90 -18.84 32.18
C SER A 141 0.60 -18.27 32.76
N ASP A 142 0.06 -17.24 32.09
CA ASP A 142 -1.31 -16.77 32.35
C ASP A 142 -2.30 -17.92 32.17
N SER A 143 -3.43 -17.87 32.90
CA SER A 143 -4.48 -18.87 32.77
C SER A 143 -5.04 -18.90 31.34
N ALA A 144 -5.54 -20.05 30.90
CA ALA A 144 -6.18 -20.17 29.59
C ALA A 144 -7.33 -19.16 29.38
N GLU A 145 -8.04 -18.78 30.45
CA GLU A 145 -9.06 -17.75 30.43
C GLU A 145 -8.47 -16.35 30.23
N ALA A 146 -7.41 -16.01 30.97
CA ALA A 146 -6.71 -14.73 30.80
C ALA A 146 -6.13 -14.58 29.39
N ILE A 147 -5.54 -15.65 28.83
CA ILE A 147 -5.06 -15.67 27.44
C ILE A 147 -6.21 -15.42 26.46
N ALA A 148 -7.36 -16.06 26.67
CA ALA A 148 -8.51 -15.90 25.80
C ALA A 148 -9.12 -14.49 25.89
N ASP A 149 -9.16 -13.91 27.09
CA ASP A 149 -9.62 -12.54 27.33
C ASP A 149 -8.66 -11.50 26.73
N THR A 150 -7.34 -11.66 26.89
CA THR A 150 -6.35 -10.79 26.26
C THR A 150 -6.48 -10.82 24.73
N ARG A 151 -6.63 -12.00 24.12
CA ARG A 151 -6.85 -12.13 22.67
C ARG A 151 -8.12 -11.40 22.22
N GLN A 152 -9.20 -11.54 22.97
CA GLN A 152 -10.46 -10.85 22.69
C GLN A 152 -10.26 -9.32 22.72
N LYS A 153 -9.64 -8.78 23.77
CA LYS A 153 -9.39 -7.34 23.93
C LYS A 153 -8.47 -6.76 22.85
N VAL A 154 -7.46 -7.52 22.43
CA VAL A 154 -6.58 -7.10 21.33
C VAL A 154 -7.36 -7.00 20.02
N ILE A 155 -8.28 -7.93 19.76
CA ILE A 155 -9.12 -7.90 18.56
C ILE A 155 -10.13 -6.76 18.63
N GLU A 156 -10.75 -6.53 19.79
CA GLU A 156 -11.65 -5.39 20.02
C GLU A 156 -10.93 -4.05 19.82
N MET A 157 -9.68 -3.93 20.26
CA MET A 157 -8.85 -2.75 19.98
C MET A 157 -8.65 -2.54 18.47
N PHE A 158 -8.47 -3.62 17.69
CA PHE A 158 -8.34 -3.49 16.24
C PHE A 158 -9.67 -3.17 15.57
N GLU A 159 -10.76 -3.78 16.00
CA GLU A 159 -12.11 -3.51 15.50
C GLU A 159 -12.54 -2.05 15.74
N ASP A 160 -12.14 -1.46 16.87
CA ASP A 160 -12.40 -0.04 17.19
C ASP A 160 -11.66 0.93 16.26
N ARG A 161 -10.43 0.58 15.86
CA ARG A 161 -9.52 1.53 15.18
C ARG A 161 -9.43 1.34 13.68
N TYR A 162 -9.75 0.16 13.17
CA TYR A 162 -9.51 -0.20 11.77
C TYR A 162 -10.80 -0.04 10.98
N GLU A 163 -10.67 0.42 9.75
CA GLU A 163 -11.82 0.52 8.86
C GLU A 163 -12.25 -0.87 8.37
N LEU A 164 -13.32 -1.39 8.97
CA LEU A 164 -13.92 -2.69 8.61
C LEU A 164 -15.05 -2.57 7.58
N TRP A 165 -15.36 -1.36 7.10
CA TRP A 165 -16.42 -1.07 6.13
C TRP A 165 -17.79 -1.55 6.58
N GLY A 166 -18.09 -1.33 7.87
CA GLY A 166 -19.34 -1.73 8.52
C GLY A 166 -19.42 -3.21 8.92
N ARG A 167 -18.31 -3.97 8.82
CA ARG A 167 -18.24 -5.36 9.29
C ARG A 167 -17.86 -5.43 10.77
N ARG A 168 -18.26 -6.51 11.43
CA ARG A 168 -17.80 -6.87 12.78
C ARG A 168 -16.91 -8.10 12.79
N ILE A 169 -15.98 -8.19 13.74
CA ILE A 169 -15.12 -9.38 13.88
C ILE A 169 -15.83 -10.42 14.75
N GLU A 170 -15.97 -11.64 14.24
CA GLU A 170 -16.51 -12.78 14.98
C GLU A 170 -15.41 -13.81 15.24
N ILE A 171 -15.09 -14.06 16.51
CA ILE A 171 -14.04 -15.01 16.89
C ILE A 171 -14.66 -16.36 17.23
N VAL A 172 -14.35 -17.36 16.41
CA VAL A 172 -14.66 -18.77 16.69
C VAL A 172 -13.47 -19.41 17.37
N ARG A 173 -13.62 -19.77 18.64
CA ARG A 173 -12.56 -20.47 19.38
C ARG A 173 -12.59 -21.94 19.04
N MET A 174 -11.45 -22.48 18.62
CA MET A 174 -11.30 -23.90 18.34
C MET A 174 -10.17 -24.48 19.16
N LYS A 175 -10.44 -25.60 19.82
CA LYS A 175 -9.43 -26.33 20.57
C LYS A 175 -8.66 -27.26 19.65
N GLY A 176 -7.33 -27.29 19.76
CA GLY A 176 -6.51 -28.29 19.08
C GLY A 176 -6.82 -29.70 19.59
N THR A 177 -6.79 -30.69 18.69
CA THR A 177 -7.10 -32.10 18.99
C THR A 177 -5.84 -33.00 19.01
N GLY A 178 -4.64 -32.41 19.11
CA GLY A 178 -3.37 -33.07 18.78
C GLY A 178 -2.57 -33.65 19.95
N SER A 179 -3.17 -34.35 20.91
CA SER A 179 -2.44 -34.87 22.09
C SER A 179 -2.77 -36.31 22.49
N SER A 180 -3.04 -37.17 21.50
CA SER A 180 -3.13 -38.60 21.76
C SER A 180 -1.74 -39.23 21.71
N GLU A 181 -0.88 -38.93 22.68
CA GLU A 181 0.29 -39.75 23.02
C GLU A 181 0.38 -39.93 24.53
#